data_AF-A0A3B9HSC5-F1
#
_entry.id   AF-A0A3B9HSC5-F1
#
_cell.length_a   1.000
_cell.length_b   1.000
_cell.length_c   1.000
_cell.angle_alpha   90.00
_cell.angle_beta   90.00
_cell.angle_gamma   90.00
#
_symmetry.space_group_name_H-M   'P 1'
#
loop_
_entity.id
_entity.type
_entity.pdbx_description
1 polymer ?
#
loop_
_entity_poly.entity_id
_entity_poly.type
_entity_poly.pdbx_seq_one_letter_code
_entity_poly.pdbx_strand_id
1 'polypeptide(L)'
;MSFKETDFPALIKYLKKIVEEEKDPILVKELVTQLVKMYEEVPLYPGIVNMCVFGVAKNIKPEEVQVGQRVFIRNREDCFCGTVDKKEGDGIVLKGVKSVTSEDELDLGYREMEKVTVINNDALKEMWPSLVFDKGQK
;
A
#
# COMPACT_ATOMS: atom_id res chain seq x y z
N MET A 1 24.40 -3.56 -21.21
CA MET A 1 23.74 -3.40 -19.89
C MET A 1 22.54 -4.31 -19.89
N SER A 2 22.47 -5.24 -18.94
CA SER A 2 21.43 -6.28 -18.96
C SER A 2 20.09 -5.71 -18.46
N PHE A 3 19.02 -6.16 -19.09
CA PHE A 3 17.60 -5.85 -18.85
C PHE A 3 17.13 -6.10 -17.39
N LYS A 4 17.96 -6.70 -16.53
CA LYS A 4 17.59 -7.16 -15.18
C LYS A 4 18.16 -6.32 -14.03
N GLU A 5 19.19 -5.50 -14.26
CA GLU A 5 19.97 -4.93 -13.15
C GLU A 5 19.43 -3.58 -12.63
N THR A 6 18.59 -2.86 -13.37
CA THR A 6 18.15 -1.50 -12.99
C THR A 6 16.66 -1.37 -12.69
N ASP A 7 15.82 -2.16 -13.37
CA ASP A 7 14.37 -1.93 -13.37
C ASP A 7 13.70 -2.48 -12.10
N PHE A 8 14.12 -3.66 -11.65
CA PHE A 8 13.57 -4.26 -10.43
C PHE A 8 13.98 -3.48 -9.17
N PRO A 9 15.24 -3.05 -8.99
CA PRO A 9 15.60 -2.15 -7.89
C PRO A 9 14.79 -0.85 -7.86
N ALA A 10 14.41 -0.30 -9.02
CA ALA A 10 13.56 0.89 -9.07
C ALA A 10 12.15 0.61 -8.51
N LEU A 11 11.54 -0.52 -8.88
CA LEU A 11 10.26 -0.95 -8.32
C LEU A 11 10.32 -1.15 -6.81
N ILE A 12 11.40 -1.76 -6.30
CA ILE A 12 11.60 -1.92 -4.85
C ILE A 12 11.75 -0.56 -4.15
N LYS A 13 12.46 0.40 -4.75
CA LYS A 13 12.56 1.77 -4.22
C LYS A 13 11.18 2.44 -4.16
N TYR A 14 10.36 2.26 -5.18
CA TYR A 14 8.99 2.77 -5.19
C TYR A 14 8.14 2.16 -4.07
N LEU A 15 8.21 0.85 -3.86
CA LEU A 15 7.53 0.18 -2.74
C LEU A 15 7.95 0.73 -1.37
N LYS A 16 9.27 0.92 -1.16
CA LYS A 16 9.78 1.53 0.07
C LYS A 16 9.20 2.93 0.28
N LYS A 17 9.23 3.75 -0.77
CA LYS A 17 8.70 5.12 -0.75
C LYS A 17 7.22 5.14 -0.36
N ILE A 18 6.39 4.26 -0.94
CA ILE A 18 4.96 4.17 -0.56
C ILE A 18 4.81 3.87 0.92
N VAL A 19 5.52 2.86 1.43
CA VAL A 19 5.38 2.41 2.83
C VAL A 19 5.88 3.48 3.83
N GLU A 20 6.86 4.29 3.44
CA GLU A 20 7.41 5.36 4.28
C GLU A 20 6.57 6.65 4.24
N GLU A 21 6.04 7.02 3.07
CA GLU A 21 5.36 8.30 2.87
C GLU A 21 3.83 8.21 3.02
N GLU A 22 3.21 7.14 2.54
CA GLU A 22 1.76 6.96 2.61
C GLU A 22 1.37 6.36 3.96
N LYS A 23 0.52 7.08 4.70
CA LYS A 23 0.09 6.66 6.04
C LYS A 23 -1.28 6.01 6.03
N ASP A 24 -2.03 6.04 4.92
CA ASP A 24 -3.26 5.29 4.77
C ASP A 24 -2.93 3.80 4.45
N PRO A 25 -3.10 2.87 5.41
CA PRO A 25 -2.77 1.46 5.19
C PRO A 25 -3.69 0.80 4.16
N ILE A 26 -4.91 1.32 3.96
CA ILE A 26 -5.86 0.83 2.96
C ILE A 26 -5.36 1.22 1.56
N LEU A 27 -4.86 2.44 1.40
CA LEU A 27 -4.27 2.92 0.15
C LEU A 27 -2.97 2.18 -0.18
N VAL A 28 -2.07 2.00 0.80
CA VAL A 28 -0.83 1.21 0.61
C VAL A 28 -1.16 -0.18 0.07
N LYS A 29 -2.12 -0.88 0.68
CA LYS A 29 -2.55 -2.20 0.21
C LYS A 29 -3.04 -2.18 -1.23
N GLU A 30 -3.87 -1.21 -1.61
CA GLU A 30 -4.41 -1.14 -2.97
C GLU A 30 -3.31 -0.80 -3.99
N LEU A 31 -2.40 0.13 -3.68
CA LEU A 31 -1.25 0.45 -4.54
C LEU A 31 -0.36 -0.77 -4.80
N VAL A 32 -0.03 -1.53 -3.75
CA VAL A 32 0.73 -2.79 -3.90
C VAL A 32 -0.04 -3.81 -4.72
N THR A 33 -1.36 -3.92 -4.52
CA THR A 33 -2.20 -4.84 -5.31
C THR A 33 -2.20 -4.46 -6.80
N GLN A 34 -2.30 -3.17 -7.12
CA GLN A 34 -2.22 -2.69 -8.51
C GLN A 34 -0.83 -2.90 -9.11
N LEU A 35 0.23 -2.70 -8.33
CA LEU A 35 1.59 -3.02 -8.76
C LEU A 35 1.74 -4.50 -9.15
N VAL A 36 1.25 -5.41 -8.30
CA VAL A 36 1.29 -6.86 -8.56
C VAL A 36 0.52 -7.20 -9.84
N LYS A 37 -0.69 -6.66 -10.02
CA LYS A 37 -1.48 -6.87 -11.26
C LYS A 37 -0.73 -6.43 -12.52
N MET A 38 -0.14 -5.23 -12.50
CA MET A 38 0.65 -4.75 -13.64
C MET A 38 1.86 -5.64 -13.91
N TYR A 39 2.53 -6.13 -12.85
CA TYR A 39 3.62 -7.07 -13.00
C TYR A 39 3.17 -8.42 -13.58
N GLU A 40 2.01 -8.93 -13.18
CA GLU A 40 1.43 -10.15 -13.76
C GLU A 40 1.05 -9.99 -15.24
N GLU A 41 0.63 -8.81 -15.67
CA GLU A 41 0.31 -8.51 -17.07
C GLU A 41 1.56 -8.39 -17.96
N VAL A 42 2.66 -7.83 -17.45
CA VAL A 42 3.93 -7.64 -18.19
C VAL A 42 5.16 -8.07 -17.35
N PRO A 43 5.28 -9.37 -17.01
CA PRO A 43 6.28 -9.87 -16.05
C PRO A 43 7.72 -9.76 -16.56
N LEU A 44 7.90 -9.79 -17.88
CA LEU A 44 9.20 -9.64 -18.52
C LEU A 44 9.67 -8.18 -18.59
N TYR A 45 8.83 -7.20 -18.25
CA TYR A 45 9.10 -5.77 -18.48
C TYR A 45 8.85 -4.91 -17.22
N PRO A 46 9.63 -5.12 -16.13
CA PRO A 46 9.49 -4.31 -14.91
C PRO A 46 9.69 -2.81 -15.12
N GLY A 47 10.47 -2.39 -16.13
CA GLY A 47 10.61 -0.98 -16.50
C GLY A 47 9.30 -0.33 -16.96
N ILE A 48 8.45 -1.07 -17.68
CA ILE A 48 7.11 -0.59 -18.08
C ILE A 48 6.22 -0.41 -16.85
N VAL A 49 6.22 -1.39 -15.96
CA VAL A 49 5.51 -1.30 -14.68
C VAL A 49 5.96 -0.05 -13.91
N ASN A 50 7.27 0.18 -13.82
CA ASN A 50 7.83 1.35 -13.13
C ASN A 50 7.43 2.70 -13.77
N MET A 51 7.17 2.75 -15.08
CA MET A 51 6.64 3.95 -15.72
C MET A 51 5.16 4.15 -15.39
N CYS A 52 4.38 3.06 -15.34
CA CYS A 52 2.93 3.12 -15.13
C CYS A 52 2.54 3.37 -13.67
N VAL A 53 3.34 2.96 -12.69
CA VAL A 53 3.01 3.10 -11.25
C VAL A 53 2.71 4.53 -10.82
N PHE A 54 3.35 5.54 -11.43
CA PHE A 54 3.08 6.95 -11.13
C PHE A 54 1.69 7.41 -11.58
N GLY A 55 1.04 6.66 -12.48
CA GLY A 55 -0.32 6.93 -12.93
C GLY A 55 -1.41 6.17 -12.15
N VAL A 56 -1.04 5.25 -11.25
CA VAL A 56 -1.99 4.39 -10.53
C VAL A 56 -2.88 5.18 -9.57
N ALA A 57 -2.30 6.18 -8.90
CA ALA A 57 -3.03 7.04 -7.99
C ALA A 57 -2.69 8.50 -8.26
N LYS A 58 -3.69 9.36 -8.08
CA LYS A 58 -3.56 10.80 -8.19
C LYS A 58 -4.36 11.45 -7.07
N ASN A 59 -3.80 12.51 -6.51
CA ASN A 59 -4.53 13.39 -5.61
C ASN A 59 -5.41 14.31 -6.46
N ILE A 60 -6.70 14.28 -6.19
CA ILE A 60 -7.69 15.19 -6.80
C ILE A 60 -8.30 16.04 -5.70
N LYS A 61 -8.90 17.17 -6.10
CA LYS A 61 -9.61 17.99 -5.13
C LYS A 61 -10.93 17.31 -4.73
N PRO A 62 -11.43 17.52 -3.51
CA PRO A 62 -12.71 16.93 -3.07
C PRO A 62 -13.88 17.21 -4.02
N GLU A 63 -13.91 18.41 -4.61
CA GLU A 63 -14.99 18.83 -5.51
C GLU A 63 -14.99 18.07 -6.84
N GLU A 64 -13.82 17.57 -7.27
CA GLU A 64 -13.60 16.84 -8.53
C GLU A 64 -13.98 15.36 -8.45
N VAL A 65 -14.24 14.84 -7.26
CA VAL A 65 -14.67 13.45 -7.03
C VAL A 65 -15.94 13.16 -7.83
N GLN A 66 -16.07 11.99 -8.46
CA GLN A 66 -17.25 11.64 -9.26
C GLN A 66 -18.08 10.53 -8.62
N VAL A 67 -19.39 10.52 -8.88
CA VAL A 67 -20.27 9.41 -8.49
C VAL A 67 -19.85 8.13 -9.22
N GLY A 68 -19.84 7.00 -8.51
CA GLY A 68 -19.33 5.72 -9.00
C GLY A 68 -17.82 5.56 -8.88
N GLN A 69 -17.08 6.61 -8.53
CA GLN A 69 -15.64 6.54 -8.33
C GLN A 69 -15.31 5.87 -6.99
N ARG A 70 -14.34 4.96 -6.99
CA ARG A 70 -13.74 4.47 -5.75
C ARG A 70 -12.69 5.46 -5.27
N VAL A 71 -12.80 5.89 -4.02
CA VAL A 71 -11.94 6.92 -3.42
C VAL A 71 -11.32 6.43 -2.12
N PHE A 72 -10.17 7.02 -1.79
CA PHE A 72 -9.43 6.82 -0.56
C PHE A 72 -9.29 8.20 0.08
N ILE A 73 -9.78 8.34 1.31
CA ILE A 73 -9.92 9.61 2.00
C ILE A 73 -9.23 9.49 3.34
N ARG A 74 -8.31 10.41 3.59
CA ARG A 74 -7.68 10.54 4.89
C ARG A 74 -8.17 11.78 5.61
N ASN A 75 -8.64 11.60 6.83
CA ASN A 75 -9.03 12.67 7.73
C ASN A 75 -8.25 12.51 9.04
N ARG A 76 -7.13 13.23 9.16
CA ARG A 76 -6.20 13.11 10.30
C ARG A 76 -5.68 11.66 10.46
N GLU A 77 -6.18 10.95 11.46
CA GLU A 77 -5.84 9.56 11.83
C GLU A 77 -6.79 8.53 11.20
N ASP A 78 -7.95 8.98 10.74
CA ASP A 78 -8.94 8.13 10.10
C ASP A 78 -8.69 8.02 8.60
N CYS A 79 -8.73 6.79 8.11
CA CYS A 79 -8.61 6.46 6.69
C CYS A 79 -9.88 5.74 6.25
N PHE A 80 -10.51 6.21 5.18
CA PHE A 80 -11.74 5.66 4.62
C PHE A 80 -11.53 5.27 3.16
N CYS A 81 -12.06 4.12 2.77
CA CYS A 81 -12.13 3.69 1.37
C CYS A 81 -13.55 3.28 1.03
N GLY A 82 -14.09 3.75 -0.09
CA GLY A 82 -15.43 3.38 -0.53
C GLY A 82 -15.72 3.86 -1.95
N THR A 83 -16.89 3.50 -2.46
CA THR A 83 -17.39 3.98 -3.75
C THR A 83 -18.38 5.12 -3.53
N VAL A 84 -18.21 6.23 -4.22
CA VAL A 84 -19.10 7.39 -4.12
C VAL A 84 -20.48 7.02 -4.67
N ASP A 85 -21.49 7.03 -3.82
CA ASP A 85 -22.87 6.73 -4.19
C ASP A 85 -23.62 7.97 -4.67
N LYS A 86 -23.48 9.07 -3.92
CA LYS A 86 -24.10 10.36 -4.24
C LYS A 86 -23.30 11.50 -3.63
N LYS A 87 -23.48 12.70 -4.20
CA LYS A 87 -23.04 13.97 -3.61
C LYS A 87 -24.24 14.61 -2.91
N GLU A 88 -24.08 15.03 -1.66
CA GLU A 88 -25.14 15.68 -0.88
C GLU A 88 -24.58 16.90 -0.16
N GLY A 89 -25.19 18.07 -0.37
CA GLY A 89 -24.74 19.31 0.23
C GLY A 89 -23.28 19.63 -0.14
N ASP A 90 -22.43 19.75 0.87
CA ASP A 90 -20.99 20.00 0.76
C ASP A 90 -20.14 18.71 0.78
N GLY A 91 -20.77 17.54 0.79
CA GLY A 91 -20.10 16.26 1.00
C GLY A 91 -20.50 15.15 0.02
N ILE A 92 -20.03 13.95 0.35
CA ILE A 92 -20.27 12.72 -0.41
C ILE A 92 -20.75 11.60 0.51
N VAL A 93 -21.56 10.69 -0.03
CA VAL A 93 -21.95 9.45 0.63
C VAL A 93 -21.22 8.29 -0.03
N LEU A 94 -20.60 7.43 0.77
CA LEU A 94 -19.86 6.26 0.30
C LEU A 94 -20.65 4.95 0.53
N LYS A 95 -20.58 4.04 -0.43
CA LYS A 95 -21.03 2.64 -0.33
C LYS A 95 -19.83 1.70 -0.18
N GLY A 96 -20.03 0.60 0.54
CA GLY A 96 -19.02 -0.44 0.73
C GLY A 96 -17.78 0.07 1.49
N VAL A 97 -18.02 0.86 2.54
CA VAL A 97 -16.96 1.56 3.26
C VAL A 97 -16.08 0.60 4.05
N LYS A 98 -14.77 0.81 3.95
CA LYS A 98 -13.78 0.29 4.88
C LYS A 98 -13.15 1.48 5.59
N SER A 99 -12.99 1.38 6.90
CA SER A 99 -12.32 2.39 7.71
C SER A 99 -11.21 1.76 8.54
N VAL A 100 -10.14 2.51 8.73
CA VAL A 100 -9.06 2.20 9.66
C VAL A 100 -8.73 3.48 10.41
N THR A 101 -8.70 3.38 11.72
CA THR A 101 -8.23 4.45 12.62
C THR A 101 -6.90 3.99 13.19
N SER A 102 -5.89 4.86 13.15
CA SER A 102 -4.58 4.61 13.74
C SER A 102 -4.50 5.33 15.07
N GLU A 103 -4.45 4.59 16.17
CA GLU A 103 -4.27 5.11 17.52
C GLU A 103 -2.87 4.74 18.03
N ASP A 104 -2.24 5.61 18.81
CA ASP A 104 -0.90 5.37 19.36
C ASP A 104 -0.91 4.24 20.40
N GLU A 105 -1.95 4.16 21.23
CA GLU A 105 -2.14 3.14 22.26
C GLU A 105 -3.60 2.68 22.29
N LEU A 106 -3.83 1.37 22.36
CA LEU A 106 -5.15 0.76 22.47
C LEU A 106 -5.07 -0.41 23.46
N ASP A 107 -5.96 -0.40 24.45
CA ASP A 107 -6.13 -1.52 25.38
C ASP A 107 -7.10 -2.55 24.77
N LEU A 108 -6.67 -3.81 24.67
CA LEU A 108 -7.44 -4.90 24.07
C LEU A 108 -7.44 -6.12 24.98
N GLY A 109 -8.63 -6.65 25.25
CA GLY A 109 -8.79 -7.90 25.96
C GLY A 109 -8.51 -9.10 25.05
N TYR A 110 -7.88 -10.17 25.57
CA TYR A 110 -7.61 -11.39 24.80
C TYR A 110 -8.86 -12.03 24.14
N ARG A 111 -10.06 -11.79 24.69
CA ARG A 111 -11.32 -12.31 24.15
C ARG A 111 -11.78 -11.59 22.86
N GLU A 112 -11.26 -10.40 22.61
CA GLU A 112 -11.58 -9.58 21.44
C GLU A 112 -10.68 -9.92 20.24
N MET A 113 -9.61 -10.69 20.48
CA MET A 113 -8.62 -11.06 19.47
C MET A 113 -9.04 -12.32 18.71
N GLU A 114 -9.68 -12.15 17.56
CA GLU A 114 -10.07 -13.29 16.69
C GLU A 114 -8.85 -13.98 16.03
N LYS A 115 -7.88 -13.17 15.56
CA LYS A 115 -6.66 -13.65 14.90
C LYS A 115 -5.49 -12.74 15.22
N VAL A 116 -4.40 -13.32 15.72
CA VAL A 116 -3.14 -12.62 15.97
C VAL A 116 -2.09 -13.14 15.00
N THR A 117 -1.37 -12.24 14.34
CA THR A 117 -0.26 -12.57 13.42
C THR A 117 0.98 -11.81 13.84
N VAL A 118 2.12 -12.51 13.92
CA VAL A 118 3.42 -11.92 14.27
C VAL A 118 4.34 -12.02 13.07
N ILE A 119 5.10 -10.97 12.80
CA ILE A 119 6.11 -10.95 11.73
C ILE A 119 7.42 -11.55 12.27
N ASN A 120 7.89 -12.63 11.66
CA ASN A 120 9.22 -13.18 11.94
C ASN A 120 10.29 -12.39 11.17
N ASN A 121 11.01 -11.52 11.87
CA ASN A 121 12.08 -10.71 11.28
C ASN A 121 13.39 -11.49 11.03
N ASP A 122 13.51 -12.71 11.55
CA ASP A 122 14.69 -13.58 11.41
C ASP A 122 14.50 -14.71 10.39
N ALA A 123 13.36 -14.75 9.69
CA ALA A 123 13.01 -15.81 8.74
C ALA A 123 14.11 -16.11 7.72
N LEU A 124 14.82 -15.09 7.22
CA LEU A 124 15.91 -15.29 6.26
C LEU A 124 17.10 -16.05 6.87
N LYS A 125 17.47 -15.75 8.12
CA LYS A 125 18.57 -16.43 8.83
C LYS A 125 18.20 -17.87 9.15
N GLU A 126 16.96 -18.09 9.56
CA GLU A 126 16.45 -19.43 9.92
C GLU A 126 16.37 -20.35 8.70
N MET A 127 15.85 -19.83 7.58
CA MET A 127 15.66 -20.62 6.36
C MET A 127 16.97 -20.80 5.57
N TRP A 128 17.91 -19.87 5.71
CA TRP A 128 19.19 -19.89 4.99
C TRP A 128 20.37 -19.59 5.93
N PRO A 129 20.67 -20.49 6.89
CA PRO A 129 21.67 -20.25 7.92
C PRO A 129 23.11 -20.18 7.37
N SER A 130 23.35 -20.70 6.17
CA SER A 130 24.64 -20.65 5.48
C SER A 130 24.90 -19.34 4.73
N LEU A 131 23.91 -18.46 4.60
CA LEU A 131 24.13 -17.13 4.03
C LEU A 131 24.86 -16.27 5.07
N VAL A 132 26.14 -15.99 4.80
CA VAL A 132 26.94 -15.07 5.61
C VAL A 132 26.50 -13.65 5.30
N PHE A 133 25.70 -13.06 6.20
CA PHE A 133 25.32 -11.65 6.11
C PHE A 133 26.40 -10.81 6.76
N ASP A 134 27.43 -10.43 5.99
CA ASP A 134 28.44 -9.47 6.46
C ASP A 134 27.79 -8.08 6.64
N LYS A 135 27.27 -7.80 7.83
CA LYS A 135 26.83 -6.45 8.24
C LYS A 135 28.01 -5.67 8.79
N GLY A 136 29.08 -5.57 7.98
CA GLY A 136 30.40 -5.19 8.47
C GLY A 136 31.26 -4.44 7.46
N GLN A 137 30.71 -3.47 6.71
CA GLN A 137 31.53 -2.35 6.25
C GLN A 137 30.77 -1.05 6.54
N LYS A 138 31.34 -0.30 7.49
CA LYS A 138 30.97 1.08 7.84
C LYS A 138 31.17 2.02 6.67
#